data_AF-A0AAE4TXY3-F1
#
_entry.id   AF-A0AAE4TXY3-F1
#
_cell.length_a   1.000
_cell.length_b   1.000
_cell.length_c   1.000
_cell.angle_alpha   90.00
_cell.angle_beta   90.00
_cell.angle_gamma   90.00
#
_symmetry.space_group_name_H-M   'P 1'
#
loop_
_entity.id
_entity.type
_entity.pdbx_description
1 polymer ?
#
loop_
_entity_poly.entity_id
_entity_poly.type
_entity_poly.pdbx_seq_one_letter_code
_entity_poly.pdbx_strand_id
1 'polypeptide(L)'
;MLSSEDTGELTGPLSISIATRDADLKPHFARSFGIRLSEDHLHATVLIPRAAFSQGLKDLEDNQNIAATVAHMSSFQTRQYKGKVTDIRECDDSDYELMLAVRQAGSENSALFFGPKAGEGWNRYILRPAVAVTFELSELYEQSPGAKAGDKIR
;
A
#
# COMPACT_ATOMS: atom_id res chain seq x y z
N MET A 1 16.16 -15.44 3.46
CA MET A 1 14.70 -15.30 3.32
C MET A 1 14.25 -14.23 4.29
N LEU A 2 13.31 -13.38 3.91
CA LEU A 2 12.74 -12.38 4.81
C LEU A 2 11.82 -13.08 5.83
N SER A 3 11.95 -12.73 7.11
CA SER A 3 10.99 -13.13 8.13
C SER A 3 9.70 -12.31 8.06
N SER A 4 8.65 -12.73 8.76
CA SER A 4 7.42 -11.95 8.89
C SER A 4 7.64 -10.61 9.62
N GLU A 5 8.59 -10.56 10.55
CA GLU A 5 8.98 -9.33 11.26
C GLU A 5 9.66 -8.32 10.32
N ASP A 6 10.50 -8.82 9.42
CA ASP A 6 11.15 -7.99 8.39
C ASP A 6 10.09 -7.33 7.50
N THR A 7 9.10 -8.11 7.08
CA THR A 7 8.03 -7.65 6.18
C THR A 7 6.95 -6.82 6.85
N GLY A 8 6.91 -6.72 8.19
CA GLY A 8 5.92 -5.93 8.93
C GLY A 8 4.51 -6.54 8.95
N GLU A 9 3.62 -5.93 9.75
CA GLU A 9 2.22 -6.34 9.86
C GLU A 9 1.40 -5.79 8.68
N LEU A 10 0.84 -6.71 7.89
CA LEU A 10 0.07 -6.40 6.67
C LEU A 10 -1.43 -6.66 6.84
N THR A 11 -1.91 -6.64 8.08
CA THR A 11 -3.31 -6.81 8.45
C THR A 11 -3.78 -5.65 9.33
N GLY A 12 -5.08 -5.45 9.44
CA GLY A 12 -5.67 -4.43 10.33
C GLY A 12 -5.75 -3.03 9.73
N PRO A 13 -5.74 -1.97 10.57
CA PRO A 13 -5.89 -0.59 10.12
C PRO A 13 -4.59 -0.10 9.46
N LEU A 14 -4.50 -0.27 8.14
CA LEU A 14 -3.32 0.14 7.38
C LEU A 14 -3.55 1.48 6.68
N SER A 15 -2.54 2.36 6.74
CA SER A 15 -2.42 3.51 5.84
C SER A 15 -1.37 3.18 4.78
N ILE A 16 -1.85 2.88 3.56
CA ILE A 16 -1.01 2.45 2.45
C ILE A 16 -0.87 3.60 1.44
N SER A 17 0.37 4.03 1.22
CA SER A 17 0.75 5.08 0.29
C SER A 17 1.48 4.49 -0.90
N ILE A 18 0.99 4.73 -2.11
CA ILE A 18 1.62 4.32 -3.35
C ILE A 18 2.28 5.52 -4.01
N ALA A 19 3.50 5.33 -4.50
CA ALA A 19 4.22 6.32 -5.27
C ALA A 19 4.78 5.72 -6.56
N THR A 20 4.61 6.46 -7.65
CA THR A 20 5.21 6.25 -8.97
C THR A 20 5.87 7.55 -9.43
N ARG A 21 6.45 7.58 -10.63
CA ARG A 21 6.96 8.81 -11.23
C ARG A 21 6.86 8.81 -12.76
N ASP A 22 6.70 9.99 -13.33
CA ASP A 22 6.80 10.17 -14.78
C ASP A 22 8.27 10.20 -15.26
N ALA A 23 8.44 10.45 -16.57
CA ALA A 23 9.73 10.56 -17.24
C ALA A 23 10.58 11.75 -16.74
N ASP A 24 9.94 12.82 -16.25
CA ASP A 24 10.59 14.02 -15.69
C ASP A 24 10.92 13.86 -14.19
N LEU A 25 10.76 12.65 -13.65
CA LEU A 25 10.96 12.32 -12.24
C LEU A 25 9.97 12.97 -11.27
N LYS A 26 8.83 13.48 -11.77
CA LYS A 26 7.78 14.02 -10.91
C LYS A 26 7.01 12.88 -10.25
N PRO A 27 6.84 12.90 -8.92
CA PRO A 27 6.13 11.84 -8.22
C PRO A 27 4.62 11.94 -8.40
N HIS A 28 3.97 10.80 -8.53
CA HIS A 28 2.52 10.66 -8.42
C HIS A 28 2.15 9.78 -7.24
N PHE A 29 1.15 10.21 -6.48
CA PHE A 29 0.72 9.57 -5.24
C PHE A 29 -0.70 9.03 -5.37
N ALA A 30 -0.94 7.86 -4.79
CA ALA A 30 -2.28 7.35 -4.54
C ALA A 30 -2.38 6.62 -3.20
N ARG A 31 -3.58 6.56 -2.64
CA ARG A 31 -3.88 5.70 -1.48
C ARG A 31 -4.32 4.32 -1.97
N SER A 32 -3.75 3.28 -1.38
CA SER A 32 -4.18 1.88 -1.55
C SER A 32 -5.00 1.42 -0.35
N PHE A 33 -5.80 0.38 -0.54
CA PHE A 33 -6.60 -0.26 0.51
C PHE A 33 -6.29 -1.75 0.67
N GLY A 34 -5.19 -2.24 0.12
CA GLY A 34 -4.75 -3.60 0.41
C GLY A 34 -3.32 -3.83 -0.04
N ILE A 35 -2.66 -4.76 0.63
CA ILE A 35 -1.38 -5.30 0.23
C ILE A 35 -1.31 -6.78 0.61
N ARG A 36 -0.68 -7.59 -0.24
CA ARG A 36 -0.31 -8.97 0.06
C ARG A 36 1.14 -9.20 -0.36
N LEU A 37 1.81 -10.12 0.33
CA LEU A 37 3.07 -10.70 -0.14
C LEU A 37 2.82 -12.13 -0.61
N SER A 38 3.56 -12.55 -1.63
CA SER A 38 3.66 -13.98 -1.98
C SER A 38 4.33 -14.76 -0.85
N GLU A 39 4.10 -16.07 -0.78
CA GLU A 39 4.66 -16.94 0.28
C GLU A 39 6.20 -16.89 0.36
N ASP A 40 6.87 -16.65 -0.76
CA ASP A 40 8.33 -16.53 -0.86
C ASP A 40 8.86 -15.11 -0.53
N HIS A 41 7.97 -14.17 -0.25
CA HIS A 41 8.26 -12.74 -0.04
C HIS A 41 9.06 -12.10 -1.20
N LEU A 42 8.91 -12.62 -2.42
CA LEU A 42 9.55 -12.06 -3.63
C LEU A 42 8.62 -11.12 -4.38
N HIS A 43 7.31 -11.22 -4.19
CA HIS A 43 6.34 -10.36 -4.85
C HIS A 43 5.40 -9.71 -3.84
N ALA A 44 5.02 -8.47 -4.15
CA ALA A 44 3.99 -7.75 -3.43
C ALA A 44 2.88 -7.35 -4.40
N THR A 45 1.63 -7.42 -3.94
CA THR A 45 0.46 -6.99 -4.70
C THR A 45 -0.27 -5.91 -3.91
N VAL A 46 -0.43 -4.72 -4.48
CA VAL A 46 -1.17 -3.60 -3.86
C VAL A 46 -2.50 -3.35 -4.58
N LEU A 47 -3.54 -3.00 -3.81
CA LEU A 47 -4.92 -2.86 -4.32
C LEU A 47 -5.35 -1.39 -4.32
N ILE A 48 -5.41 -0.80 -5.51
CA ILE A 48 -5.48 0.66 -5.68
C ILE A 48 -6.77 1.05 -6.40
N PRO A 49 -7.63 1.91 -5.82
CA PRO A 49 -8.77 2.47 -6.54
C PRO A 49 -8.34 3.22 -7.82
N ARG A 50 -8.91 2.84 -8.97
CA ARG A 50 -8.53 3.40 -10.29
C ARG A 50 -8.70 4.92 -10.34
N ALA A 51 -9.76 5.44 -9.70
CA ALA A 51 -10.07 6.87 -9.67
C ALA A 51 -8.93 7.72 -9.07
N ALA A 52 -8.10 7.14 -8.19
CA ALA A 52 -6.99 7.84 -7.55
C ALA A 52 -5.62 7.56 -8.21
N PHE A 53 -5.54 6.69 -9.23
CA PHE A 53 -4.27 6.16 -9.72
C PHE A 53 -4.10 6.21 -11.25
N SER A 54 -4.94 6.97 -11.95
CA SER A 54 -4.88 7.07 -13.42
C SER A 54 -3.54 7.55 -13.96
N GLN A 55 -2.89 8.50 -13.28
CA GLN A 55 -1.57 8.98 -13.67
C GLN A 55 -0.47 7.97 -13.32
N GLY A 56 -0.60 7.28 -12.17
CA GLY A 56 0.34 6.23 -11.80
C GLY A 56 0.33 5.05 -12.77
N LEU A 57 -0.82 4.69 -13.35
CA LEU A 57 -0.87 3.67 -14.40
C LEU A 57 0.00 4.04 -15.62
N LYS A 58 -0.01 5.31 -16.04
CA LYS A 58 0.84 5.78 -17.16
C LYS A 58 2.32 5.72 -16.81
N ASP A 59 2.67 6.08 -15.59
CA ASP A 59 4.04 5.96 -15.09
C ASP A 59 4.53 4.50 -15.10
N LEU A 60 3.65 3.57 -14.74
CA LEU A 60 3.95 2.14 -14.73
C LEU A 60 4.10 1.55 -16.13
N GLU A 61 3.29 2.00 -17.09
CA GLU A 61 3.45 1.66 -18.51
C GLU A 61 4.81 2.11 -19.06
N ASP A 62 5.31 3.27 -18.61
CA ASP A 62 6.59 3.83 -19.05
C ASP A 62 7.81 3.14 -18.42
N ASN A 63 7.82 2.95 -17.09
CA ASN A 63 9.05 2.56 -16.39
C ASN A 63 8.89 1.47 -15.33
N GLN A 64 7.67 1.03 -15.06
CA GLN A 64 7.32 -0.06 -14.15
C GLN A 64 7.79 0.14 -12.70
N ASN A 65 8.28 1.32 -12.30
CA ASN A 65 8.75 1.53 -10.93
C ASN A 65 7.59 1.86 -10.01
N ILE A 66 7.54 1.18 -8.86
CA ILE A 66 6.57 1.45 -7.82
C ILE A 66 7.24 1.43 -6.44
N ALA A 67 6.72 2.27 -5.56
CA ALA A 67 6.97 2.20 -4.12
C ALA A 67 5.63 2.12 -3.38
N ALA A 68 5.57 1.28 -2.36
CA ALA A 68 4.46 1.20 -1.41
C ALA A 68 5.00 1.43 0.00
N THR A 69 4.46 2.40 0.72
CA THR A 69 4.72 2.58 2.16
C THR A 69 3.48 2.16 2.93
N VAL A 70 3.62 1.18 3.82
CA VAL A 70 2.55 0.63 4.65
C VAL A 70 2.84 1.01 6.09
N ALA A 71 1.95 1.79 6.69
CA ALA A 71 2.00 2.12 8.11
C ALA A 71 0.80 1.50 8.83
N HIS A 72 1.05 0.80 9.93
CA HIS A 72 -0.02 0.37 10.83
C HIS A 72 -0.52 1.59 11.63
N MET A 73 -1.81 1.92 11.55
CA MET A 73 -2.32 3.21 12.00
C MET A 73 -2.35 3.38 13.53
N SER A 74 -2.25 2.31 14.32
CA SER A 74 -2.24 2.41 15.79
C SER A 74 -0.83 2.34 16.40
N SER A 75 0.06 1.53 15.83
CA SER A 75 1.44 1.33 16.33
C SER A 75 2.47 2.18 15.56
N PHE A 76 2.09 2.68 14.38
CA PHE A 76 2.97 3.40 13.45
C PHE A 76 4.19 2.61 12.96
N GLN A 77 4.17 1.28 13.17
CA GLN A 77 5.12 0.38 12.51
C GLN A 77 4.96 0.51 11.01
N THR A 78 6.06 0.85 10.33
CA THR A 78 6.03 1.26 8.93
C THR A 78 7.14 0.58 8.14
N ARG A 79 6.78 0.09 6.95
CA ARG A 79 7.70 -0.48 5.97
C ARG A 79 7.52 0.19 4.62
N GLN A 80 8.61 0.34 3.86
CA GLN A 80 8.55 0.76 2.46
C GLN A 80 9.09 -0.34 1.56
N TYR A 81 8.24 -0.79 0.64
CA TYR A 81 8.50 -1.80 -0.39
C TYR A 81 8.73 -1.08 -1.70
N LYS A 82 9.76 -1.47 -2.46
CA LYS A 82 10.00 -0.96 -3.81
C LYS A 82 10.29 -2.10 -4.77
N GLY A 83 9.97 -1.86 -6.03
CA GLY A 83 10.14 -2.89 -7.03
C GLY A 83 9.75 -2.50 -8.44
N LYS A 84 9.78 -3.52 -9.29
CA LYS A 84 9.36 -3.47 -10.69
C LYS A 84 8.03 -4.19 -10.85
N VAL A 85 7.05 -3.49 -11.41
CA VAL A 85 5.73 -4.04 -11.72
C VAL A 85 5.84 -5.11 -12.80
N THR A 86 5.28 -6.28 -12.49
CA THR A 86 5.27 -7.47 -13.35
C THR A 86 3.87 -7.81 -13.86
N ASP A 87 2.82 -7.40 -13.15
CA ASP A 87 1.43 -7.62 -13.55
C ASP A 87 0.50 -6.51 -13.05
N ILE A 88 -0.48 -6.16 -13.87
CA ILE A 88 -1.58 -5.26 -13.51
C ILE A 88 -2.88 -5.87 -14.02
N ARG A 89 -3.81 -6.12 -13.10
CA ARG A 89 -5.13 -6.67 -13.42
C ARG A 89 -6.24 -5.94 -12.69
N GLU A 90 -7.48 -6.11 -13.13
CA GLU A 90 -8.64 -5.70 -12.33
C GLU A 90 -8.68 -6.49 -11.02
N CYS A 91 -9.13 -5.83 -9.95
CA CYS A 91 -9.42 -6.51 -8.69
C CYS A 91 -10.57 -7.51 -8.85
N ASP A 92 -10.41 -8.69 -8.24
CA ASP A 92 -11.47 -9.68 -8.08
C ASP A 92 -12.23 -9.51 -6.74
N ASP A 93 -13.17 -10.40 -6.45
CA ASP A 93 -13.96 -10.32 -5.22
C ASP A 93 -13.11 -10.47 -3.95
N SER A 94 -12.08 -11.32 -3.97
CA SER A 94 -11.17 -11.49 -2.82
C SER A 94 -10.32 -10.25 -2.56
N ASP A 95 -9.95 -9.53 -3.62
CA ASP A 95 -9.30 -8.23 -3.53
C ASP A 95 -10.22 -7.20 -2.88
N TYR A 96 -11.48 -7.14 -3.30
CA TYR A 96 -12.44 -6.20 -2.73
C TYR A 96 -12.80 -6.53 -1.28
N GLU A 97 -12.84 -7.81 -0.90
CA GLU A 97 -13.01 -8.23 0.50
C GLU A 97 -11.87 -7.70 1.38
N LEU A 98 -10.61 -7.84 0.92
CA LEU A 98 -9.46 -7.27 1.63
C LEU A 98 -9.54 -5.75 1.73
N MET A 99 -9.88 -5.07 0.62
CA MET A 99 -10.01 -3.62 0.60
C MET A 99 -11.08 -3.10 1.57
N LEU A 100 -12.21 -3.81 1.65
CA LEU A 100 -13.28 -3.50 2.60
C LEU A 100 -12.82 -3.68 4.04
N ALA A 101 -12.12 -4.78 4.35
CA ALA A 101 -11.60 -5.06 5.68
C ALA A 101 -10.60 -3.99 6.15
N VAL A 102 -9.63 -3.61 5.30
CA VAL A 102 -8.63 -2.57 5.61
C VAL A 102 -9.31 -1.21 5.79
N ARG A 103 -10.26 -0.84 4.91
CA ARG A 103 -11.00 0.43 5.06
C ARG A 103 -11.80 0.45 6.36
N GLN A 104 -12.50 -0.63 6.69
CA GLN A 104 -13.31 -0.73 7.90
C GLN A 104 -12.44 -0.62 9.16
N ALA A 105 -11.34 -1.37 9.23
CA ALA A 105 -10.39 -1.28 10.34
C ALA A 105 -9.80 0.14 10.47
N GLY A 106 -9.42 0.77 9.35
CA GLY A 106 -8.94 2.15 9.34
C GLY A 106 -9.99 3.18 9.79
N SER A 107 -11.28 2.94 9.47
CA SER A 107 -12.39 3.76 9.94
C SER A 107 -12.60 3.63 11.44
N GLU A 108 -12.61 2.41 11.97
CA GLU A 108 -12.73 2.14 13.41
C GLU A 108 -11.57 2.77 14.18
N ASN A 109 -10.34 2.59 13.68
CA ASN A 109 -9.14 3.20 14.27
C ASN A 109 -9.23 4.73 14.23
N SER A 110 -9.64 5.31 13.11
CA SER A 110 -9.81 6.76 12.98
C SER A 110 -10.88 7.30 13.93
N ALA A 111 -11.98 6.58 14.10
CA ALA A 111 -13.04 6.94 15.05
C ALA A 111 -12.54 6.88 16.50
N LEU A 112 -11.75 5.87 16.84
CA LEU A 112 -11.18 5.69 18.18
C LEU A 112 -10.26 6.85 18.57
N PHE A 113 -9.35 7.25 17.68
CA PHE A 113 -8.33 8.26 17.99
C PHE A 113 -8.76 9.71 17.72
N PHE A 114 -9.64 9.93 16.74
CA PHE A 114 -9.99 11.28 16.25
C PHE A 114 -11.50 11.57 16.26
N GLY A 115 -12.30 10.64 16.79
CA GLY A 115 -13.75 10.78 16.96
C GLY A 115 -14.58 10.34 15.73
N PRO A 116 -15.91 10.19 15.88
CA PRO A 116 -16.77 9.53 14.89
C PRO A 116 -16.69 10.12 13.48
N LYS A 117 -16.61 11.45 13.36
CA LYS A 117 -16.51 12.14 12.06
C LYS A 117 -15.25 11.75 11.27
N ALA A 118 -14.16 11.42 11.95
CA ALA A 118 -12.93 10.95 11.29
C ALA A 118 -13.13 9.56 10.69
N GLY A 119 -13.76 8.64 11.43
CA GLY A 119 -14.15 7.33 10.91
C GLY A 119 -15.13 7.43 9.75
N GLU A 120 -16.18 8.25 9.87
CA GLU A 120 -17.11 8.54 8.77
C GLU A 120 -16.38 9.07 7.53
N GLY A 121 -15.42 9.99 7.71
CA GLY A 121 -14.60 10.50 6.63
C GLY A 121 -13.76 9.41 5.96
N TRP A 122 -13.16 8.52 6.74
CA TRP A 122 -12.40 7.38 6.21
C TRP A 122 -13.27 6.41 5.41
N ASN A 123 -14.50 6.15 5.86
CA ASN A 123 -15.43 5.28 5.14
C ASN A 123 -15.94 5.84 3.81
N ARG A 124 -15.72 7.14 3.53
CA ARG A 124 -16.10 7.75 2.24
C ARG A 124 -15.12 7.47 1.10
N TYR A 125 -13.96 6.86 1.36
CA TYR A 125 -13.08 6.45 0.28
C TYR A 125 -13.77 5.42 -0.64
N ILE A 126 -13.76 5.70 -1.93
CA ILE A 126 -14.34 4.86 -2.98
C ILE A 126 -13.34 3.75 -3.32
N LEU A 127 -13.78 2.49 -3.22
CA LEU A 127 -12.93 1.32 -3.46
C LEU A 127 -13.07 0.72 -4.86
N ARG A 128 -14.17 0.97 -5.57
CA ARG A 128 -14.49 0.36 -6.88
C ARG A 128 -14.57 1.43 -7.99
N PRO A 129 -14.10 1.14 -9.22
CA PRO A 129 -13.24 0.01 -9.59
C PRO A 129 -11.79 0.18 -9.09
N ALA A 130 -11.06 -0.92 -8.92
CA ALA A 130 -9.68 -0.95 -8.48
C ALA A 130 -8.81 -1.92 -9.29
N VAL A 131 -7.51 -1.68 -9.25
CA VAL A 131 -6.48 -2.55 -9.84
C VAL A 131 -5.66 -3.24 -8.76
N ALA A 132 -5.30 -4.49 -9.03
CA ALA A 132 -4.25 -5.20 -8.33
C ALA A 132 -2.95 -5.02 -9.12
N VAL A 133 -1.95 -4.40 -8.49
CA VAL A 133 -0.62 -4.17 -9.09
C VAL A 133 0.38 -5.05 -8.38
N THR A 134 0.94 -6.03 -9.10
CA THR A 134 1.96 -6.94 -8.59
C THR A 134 3.34 -6.48 -9.03
N PHE A 135 4.30 -6.47 -8.11
CA PHE A 135 5.68 -6.13 -8.39
C PHE A 135 6.66 -7.08 -7.71
N GLU A 136 7.81 -7.28 -8.33
CA GLU A 136 8.95 -7.96 -7.72
C GLU A 136 9.56 -7.06 -6.64
N LEU A 137 9.62 -7.56 -5.40
CA LEU A 137 10.17 -6.85 -4.25
C LEU A 137 11.70 -6.83 -4.30
N SER A 138 12.26 -5.74 -4.82
CA SER A 138 13.70 -5.54 -4.93
C SER A 138 14.30 -4.84 -3.71
N GLU A 139 13.54 -3.94 -3.07
CA GLU A 139 14.02 -3.20 -1.90
C GLU A 139 12.96 -3.11 -0.80
N LEU A 140 13.40 -3.20 0.45
CA LEU A 140 12.58 -3.08 1.65
C LEU A 140 13.29 -2.19 2.67
N TYR A 141 12.58 -1.23 3.25
CA TYR A 141 13.12 -0.28 4.22
C TYR A 141 12.31 -0.25 5.52
N GLU A 142 13.01 -0.09 6.63
CA GLU A 142 12.43 0.32 7.91
C GLU A 142 12.04 1.80 7.82
N GLN A 143 10.78 2.12 8.14
CA GLN A 143 10.26 3.49 8.10
C GLN A 143 9.54 3.86 9.41
N SER A 144 9.49 2.94 10.36
CA SER A 144 9.00 3.21 11.71
C SER A 144 9.89 4.26 12.37
N PRO A 145 9.32 5.26 13.06
CA PRO A 145 10.09 6.24 13.81
C PRO A 145 11.03 5.55 14.80
N GLY A 146 12.31 5.92 14.76
CA GLY A 146 13.33 5.35 15.63
C GLY A 146 14.71 5.44 15.00
N ALA A 147 15.71 4.88 15.70
CA ALA A 147 17.10 4.94 15.28
C ALA A 147 17.40 4.24 13.95
N LYS A 148 16.54 3.30 13.54
CA LYS A 148 16.66 2.52 12.30
C LYS A 148 15.81 3.07 11.15
N ALA A 149 15.14 4.22 11.32
CA ALA A 149 14.30 4.79 10.28
C ALA A 149 15.15 5.12 9.04
N GLY A 150 14.76 4.58 7.89
CA GLY A 150 15.48 4.71 6.63
C GLY A 150 16.48 3.57 6.35
N ASP A 151 16.71 2.66 7.30
CA ASP A 151 17.61 1.53 7.09
C ASP A 151 17.05 0.56 6.04
N LYS A 152 17.94 0.09 5.17
CA LYS A 152 17.62 -0.94 4.17
C LYS A 152 17.60 -2.31 4.84
N ILE A 153 16.48 -3.01 4.73
CA ILE A 153 16.28 -4.39 5.19
C ILE A 153 16.63 -5.37 4.06
N ARG A 154 16.23 -5.04 2.83
CA ARG A 154 16.54 -5.77 1.58
C ARG A 154 16.87 -4.80 0.48
#